data_AF-T0Z549-F1
#
_entry.id   AF-T0Z549-F1
#
_cell.length_a   1.000
_cell.length_b   1.000
_cell.length_c   1.000
_cell.angle_alpha   90.00
_cell.angle_beta   90.00
_cell.angle_gamma   90.00
#
_symmetry.space_group_name_H-M   'P 1'
#
loop_
_entity.id
_entity.type
_entity.pdbx_description
1 polymer ?
#
loop_
_entity_poly.entity_id
_entity_poly.type
_entity_poly.pdbx_seq_one_letter_code
_entity_poly.pdbx_strand_id
1 'polypeptide(L)'
;WNVVKVLWSSAWDPLFARDASGRLARRLSEMLDGEYQKCIVEGGAYMREHLFNDPELQSLVSHLSDGELAGLLPGGLDPEKINAGYAAAIAHRGQPTVVLAQTIKGFGLGGEVAARNVTHEQKNLTPQQLRDLRDGLGLPIPDDAVGDAPFYRPSEDSREIQY
;
A
#
# COMPACT_ATOMS: atom_id res chain seq x y z
N TRP A 1 -3.38 -25.64 -7.61
CA TRP A 1 -3.74 -24.23 -7.85
C TRP A 1 -2.53 -23.53 -8.46
N ASN A 2 -2.75 -22.64 -9.42
CA ASN A 2 -1.77 -21.65 -9.85
C ASN A 2 -1.78 -20.51 -8.82
N VAL A 3 -0.62 -20.09 -8.33
CA VAL A 3 -0.51 -19.09 -7.25
C VAL A 3 0.25 -17.89 -7.77
N VAL A 4 -0.41 -16.73 -7.80
CA VAL A 4 0.20 -15.46 -8.20
C VAL A 4 0.29 -14.57 -6.96
N LYS A 5 1.50 -14.18 -6.56
CA LYS A 5 1.73 -13.33 -5.38
C LYS A 5 2.00 -11.90 -5.83
N VAL A 6 1.13 -10.97 -5.45
CA VAL A 6 1.27 -9.53 -5.71
C VAL A 6 1.70 -8.87 -4.40
N LEU A 7 3.01 -8.85 -4.16
CA LEU A 7 3.60 -8.48 -2.86
C LEU A 7 4.11 -7.04 -2.81
N TRP A 8 4.82 -6.61 -3.86
CA TRP A 8 5.58 -5.36 -3.88
C TRP A 8 5.07 -4.45 -5.00
N SER A 9 4.89 -3.16 -4.70
CA SER A 9 4.55 -2.14 -5.72
C SER A 9 5.72 -1.88 -6.68
N SER A 10 5.46 -1.19 -7.78
CA SER A 10 6.46 -0.77 -8.76
C SER A 10 7.59 0.07 -8.15
N ALA A 11 7.35 0.72 -7.00
CA ALA A 11 8.40 1.45 -6.25
C ALA A 11 9.54 0.55 -5.77
N TRP A 12 9.30 -0.76 -5.61
CA TRP A 12 10.34 -1.73 -5.22
C TRP A 12 11.18 -2.23 -6.41
N ASP A 13 10.68 -2.11 -7.64
CA ASP A 13 11.34 -2.70 -8.81
C ASP A 13 12.79 -2.20 -8.98
N PRO A 14 13.11 -0.90 -8.82
CA PRO A 14 14.50 -0.43 -8.92
C PRO A 14 15.41 -1.01 -7.84
N LEU A 15 14.87 -1.33 -6.65
CA LEU A 15 15.64 -1.94 -5.56
C LEU A 15 15.95 -3.39 -5.89
N PHE A 16 14.97 -4.17 -6.34
CA PHE A 16 15.19 -5.55 -6.78
C PHE A 16 16.12 -5.65 -7.99
N ALA A 17 16.03 -4.71 -8.92
CA ALA A 17 16.92 -4.66 -10.09
C ALA A 17 18.38 -4.37 -9.71
N ARG A 18 18.63 -3.64 -8.61
CA ARG A 18 19.96 -3.30 -8.10
C ARG A 18 20.53 -4.34 -7.13
N ASP A 19 19.68 -5.20 -6.57
CA ASP A 19 20.05 -6.24 -5.61
C ASP A 19 20.66 -7.47 -6.31
N ALA A 20 21.93 -7.35 -6.70
CA ALA A 20 22.64 -8.41 -7.42
C ALA A 20 22.86 -9.70 -6.59
N SER A 21 22.84 -9.60 -5.25
CA SER A 21 23.03 -10.74 -4.35
C SER A 21 21.73 -11.46 -4.00
N GLY A 22 20.57 -10.86 -4.28
CA GLY A 22 19.27 -11.33 -3.82
C GLY A 22 19.06 -11.15 -2.32
N ARG A 23 19.88 -10.31 -1.66
CA ARG A 23 19.84 -10.10 -0.22
C ARG A 23 18.53 -9.45 0.23
N LEU A 24 17.97 -8.54 -0.56
CA LEU A 24 16.69 -7.88 -0.26
C LEU A 24 15.54 -8.89 -0.25
N ALA A 25 15.43 -9.70 -1.30
CA ALA A 25 14.39 -10.72 -1.39
C ALA A 25 14.49 -11.74 -0.24
N ARG A 26 15.72 -12.12 0.13
CA ARG A 26 15.97 -12.98 1.29
C ARG A 26 15.54 -12.32 2.59
N ARG A 27 15.94 -11.07 2.84
CA ARG A 27 15.57 -10.33 4.05
C ARG A 27 14.05 -10.22 4.21
N LEU A 28 13.34 -9.87 3.13
CA LEU A 28 11.89 -9.76 3.13
C LEU A 28 11.21 -11.11 3.39
N SER A 29 11.81 -12.22 2.94
CA SER A 29 11.31 -13.57 3.21
C SER A 29 11.57 -14.05 4.64
N GLU A 30 12.58 -13.48 5.31
CA GLU A 30 12.95 -13.79 6.70
C GLU A 30 12.12 -12.96 7.72
N MET A 31 11.44 -11.90 7.28
CA MET A 31 10.60 -11.08 8.16
C MET A 31 9.31 -11.76 8.54
N LEU A 32 8.93 -11.63 9.81
CA LEU A 32 7.60 -12.00 10.28
C LEU A 32 6.58 -10.92 9.89
N ASP A 33 5.33 -11.32 9.70
CA ASP A 33 4.24 -10.41 9.32
C ASP A 33 4.12 -9.19 10.26
N GLY A 34 4.28 -9.40 11.57
CA GLY A 34 4.24 -8.34 12.57
C GLY A 34 5.40 -7.34 12.47
N GLU A 35 6.59 -7.79 12.07
CA GLU A 35 7.75 -6.92 11.86
C GLU A 35 7.57 -6.07 10.61
N TYR A 36 7.08 -6.69 9.53
CA TYR A 36 6.79 -5.99 8.28
C TYR A 36 5.67 -4.95 8.47
N GLN A 37 4.59 -5.33 9.16
CA GLN A 37 3.51 -4.41 9.52
C GLN A 37 4.04 -3.22 10.32
N LYS A 38 4.95 -3.46 11.28
CA LYS A 38 5.54 -2.38 12.07
C LYS A 38 6.37 -1.42 11.22
N CYS A 39 7.08 -1.91 10.20
CA CYS A 39 7.79 -1.04 9.25
C CYS A 39 6.84 -0.12 8.47
N ILE A 40 5.65 -0.60 8.11
CA ILE A 40 4.63 0.22 7.46
C ILE A 40 4.09 1.29 8.43
N VAL A 41 3.80 0.90 9.68
CA VAL A 41 3.20 1.81 10.69
C VAL A 41 4.15 2.92 11.11
N GLU A 42 5.42 2.59 11.37
CA GLU A 42 6.42 3.52 11.91
C GLU A 42 7.09 4.36 10.80
N GLY A 43 6.99 3.93 9.53
CA GLY A 43 7.47 4.68 8.38
C GLY A 43 8.95 4.49 8.05
N GLY A 44 9.49 5.37 7.20
CA GLY A 44 10.76 5.13 6.52
C GLY A 44 11.99 5.08 7.41
N ALA A 45 12.06 5.89 8.47
CA ALA A 45 13.18 5.85 9.41
C ALA A 45 13.27 4.48 10.10
N TYR A 46 12.13 3.96 10.57
CA TYR A 46 12.02 2.63 11.17
C TYR A 46 12.32 1.53 10.15
N MET A 47 11.80 1.66 8.93
CA MET A 47 12.10 0.71 7.85
C MET A 47 13.60 0.67 7.53
N ARG A 48 14.27 1.82 7.48
CA ARG A 48 15.73 1.89 7.27
C ARG A 48 16.50 1.14 8.36
N GLU A 49 16.12 1.34 9.61
CA GLU A 49 16.79 0.70 10.75
C GLU A 49 16.52 -0.81 10.83
N HIS A 50 15.28 -1.24 10.58
CA HIS A 50 14.82 -2.59 10.89
C HIS A 50 14.70 -3.52 9.68
N LEU A 51 14.29 -3.02 8.51
CA LEU A 51 14.26 -3.79 7.26
C LEU A 51 15.65 -3.76 6.60
N PHE A 52 16.20 -2.57 6.37
CA PHE A 52 17.50 -2.39 5.73
C PHE A 52 18.64 -2.39 6.76
N ASN A 53 18.71 -3.44 7.58
CA ASN A 53 19.49 -3.47 8.82
C ASN A 53 20.93 -4.00 8.68
N ASP A 54 21.43 -4.19 7.46
CA ASP A 54 22.81 -4.59 7.20
C ASP A 54 23.46 -3.69 6.14
N PRO A 55 24.81 -3.63 6.06
CA PRO A 55 25.49 -2.67 5.19
C PRO A 55 25.13 -2.77 3.71
N GLU A 56 24.81 -3.97 3.22
CA GLU A 56 24.44 -4.20 1.83
C GLU A 56 23.05 -3.62 1.56
N LEU A 57 22.07 -3.92 2.43
CA LEU A 57 20.73 -3.37 2.34
C LEU A 57 20.70 -1.86 2.56
N GLN A 58 21.50 -1.32 3.48
CA GLN A 58 21.62 0.12 3.70
C GLN A 58 22.15 0.84 2.46
N SER A 59 23.13 0.25 1.79
CA SER A 59 23.68 0.78 0.54
C SER A 59 22.60 0.88 -0.55
N LEU A 60 21.74 -0.14 -0.68
CA LEU A 60 20.64 -0.15 -1.65
C LEU A 60 19.71 1.06 -1.49
N VAL A 61 19.45 1.52 -0.27
CA VAL A 61 18.50 2.61 0.01
C VAL A 61 19.13 3.91 0.52
N SER A 62 20.46 4.00 0.51
CA SER A 62 21.23 5.18 0.98
C SER A 62 20.84 6.49 0.27
N HIS A 63 20.37 6.39 -0.97
CA HIS A 63 19.95 7.49 -1.82
C HIS A 63 18.48 7.90 -1.63
N LEU A 64 17.68 7.10 -0.93
CA LEU A 64 16.27 7.38 -0.66
C LEU A 64 16.16 8.13 0.66
N SER A 65 15.30 9.14 0.72
CA SER A 65 14.83 9.77 1.95
C SER A 65 13.88 8.84 2.72
N ASP A 66 13.62 9.15 3.99
CA ASP A 66 12.65 8.38 4.78
C ASP A 66 11.21 8.55 4.26
N GLY A 67 10.89 9.67 3.60
CA GLY A 67 9.61 9.85 2.91
C GLY A 67 9.47 8.91 1.70
N GLU A 68 10.53 8.77 0.90
CA GLU A 68 10.55 7.83 -0.22
C GLU A 68 10.51 6.36 0.24
N LEU A 69 11.18 6.04 1.35
CA LEU A 69 11.07 4.72 1.97
C LEU A 69 9.66 4.41 2.47
N ALA A 70 8.97 5.40 3.06
CA ALA A 70 7.57 5.25 3.44
C ALA A 70 6.65 5.04 2.21
N GLY A 71 7.08 5.46 1.02
CA GLY A 71 6.41 5.23 -0.25
C GLY A 71 6.61 3.82 -0.83
N LEU A 72 7.40 2.95 -0.20
CA LEU A 72 7.58 1.55 -0.61
C LEU A 72 6.36 0.70 -0.21
N LEU A 73 5.26 0.89 -0.94
CA LEU A 73 3.96 0.28 -0.62
C LEU A 73 3.85 -1.20 -1.06
N PRO A 74 2.94 -1.99 -0.45
CA PRO A 74 2.57 -3.30 -0.94
C PRO A 74 1.97 -3.30 -2.35
N GLY A 75 2.19 -4.38 -3.10
CA GLY A 75 1.77 -4.51 -4.49
C GLY A 75 0.26 -4.54 -4.69
N GLY A 76 -0.51 -4.91 -3.67
CA GLY A 76 -1.98 -4.86 -3.74
C GLY A 76 -2.54 -3.43 -3.78
N LEU A 77 -1.72 -2.41 -3.54
CA LEU A 77 -2.06 -0.99 -3.68
C LEU A 77 -1.57 -0.39 -5.00
N ASP A 78 -0.99 -1.22 -5.87
CA ASP A 78 -0.44 -0.81 -7.15
C ASP A 78 -1.32 -1.37 -8.30
N PRO A 79 -2.04 -0.51 -9.04
CA PRO A 79 -2.91 -0.94 -10.13
C PRO A 79 -2.18 -1.72 -11.24
N GLU A 80 -0.91 -1.40 -11.52
CA GLU A 80 -0.14 -2.11 -12.55
C GLU A 80 0.17 -3.54 -12.10
N LYS A 81 0.57 -3.71 -10.84
CA LYS A 81 0.86 -5.03 -10.27
C LYS A 81 -0.40 -5.88 -10.11
N ILE A 82 -1.51 -5.27 -9.71
CA ILE A 82 -2.83 -5.92 -9.69
C ILE A 82 -3.21 -6.38 -11.09
N ASN A 83 -3.13 -5.49 -12.09
CA ASN A 83 -3.46 -5.82 -13.47
C ASN A 83 -2.61 -6.99 -13.99
N ALA A 84 -1.29 -6.95 -13.78
CA ALA A 84 -0.39 -8.04 -14.16
C ALA A 84 -0.76 -9.37 -13.47
N GLY A 85 -1.12 -9.32 -12.18
CA GLY A 85 -1.56 -10.50 -11.43
C GLY A 85 -2.83 -11.14 -12.00
N TYR A 86 -3.83 -10.32 -12.33
CA TYR A 86 -5.06 -10.78 -12.98
C TYR A 86 -4.82 -11.26 -14.42
N ALA A 87 -3.98 -10.57 -15.19
CA ALA A 87 -3.62 -10.97 -16.54
C ALA A 87 -2.97 -12.37 -16.54
N ALA A 88 -2.04 -12.62 -15.62
CA ALA A 88 -1.44 -13.94 -15.44
C ALA A 88 -2.48 -15.01 -15.05
N ALA A 89 -3.42 -14.66 -14.17
CA ALA A 89 -4.50 -15.56 -13.76
C ALA A 89 -5.44 -15.92 -14.92
N ILE A 90 -5.80 -14.94 -15.75
CA ILE A 90 -6.67 -15.11 -16.94
C ILE A 90 -5.96 -15.88 -18.04
N ALA A 91 -4.64 -15.74 -18.19
CA ALA A 91 -3.86 -16.47 -19.19
C ALA A 91 -3.68 -17.95 -18.82
N HIS A 92 -3.70 -18.28 -17.53
CA HIS A 92 -3.48 -19.64 -17.04
C HIS A 92 -4.60 -20.62 -17.47
N ARG A 93 -4.25 -21.89 -17.69
CA ARG A 93 -5.18 -22.97 -18.10
C ARG A 93 -4.90 -24.24 -17.29
N GLY A 94 -5.89 -25.13 -17.19
CA GLY A 94 -5.73 -26.48 -16.61
C GLY A 94 -5.86 -26.60 -15.09
N GLN A 95 -5.84 -25.49 -14.34
CA GLN A 95 -6.16 -25.49 -12.90
C GLN A 95 -6.65 -24.12 -12.42
N PRO A 96 -7.35 -24.01 -11.27
CA PRO A 96 -7.73 -22.73 -10.68
C PRO A 96 -6.53 -21.88 -10.29
N THR A 97 -6.69 -20.55 -10.39
CA THR A 97 -5.71 -19.57 -9.93
C THR A 97 -6.17 -18.90 -8.63
N VAL A 98 -5.24 -18.68 -7.71
CA VAL A 98 -5.38 -17.76 -6.57
C VAL A 98 -4.40 -16.59 -6.74
N VAL A 99 -4.91 -15.37 -6.61
CA VAL A 99 -4.11 -14.15 -6.56
C VAL A 99 -4.03 -13.70 -5.10
N LEU A 100 -2.83 -13.71 -4.54
CA LEU A 100 -2.56 -13.25 -3.18
C LEU A 100 -2.03 -11.81 -3.26
N ALA A 101 -2.93 -10.84 -3.11
CA ALA A 101 -2.59 -9.42 -3.12
C ALA A 101 -2.33 -8.92 -1.69
N GLN A 102 -1.11 -8.43 -1.45
CA GLN A 102 -0.72 -7.87 -0.16
C GLN A 102 -1.16 -6.41 -0.07
N THR A 103 -1.91 -6.05 0.97
CA THR A 103 -2.48 -4.70 1.14
C THR A 103 -2.21 -4.17 2.55
N ILE A 104 -2.49 -2.88 2.76
CA ILE A 104 -2.50 -2.26 4.08
C ILE A 104 -3.94 -2.18 4.58
N LYS A 105 -4.23 -2.78 5.74
CA LYS A 105 -5.54 -2.66 6.39
C LYS A 105 -5.80 -1.20 6.74
N GLY A 106 -6.93 -0.65 6.27
CA GLY A 106 -7.31 0.74 6.52
C GLY A 106 -6.48 1.76 5.73
N PHE A 107 -5.86 1.37 4.61
CA PHE A 107 -5.16 2.31 3.72
C PHE A 107 -6.07 3.47 3.33
N GLY A 108 -5.55 4.69 3.36
CA GLY A 108 -6.30 5.91 3.04
C GLY A 108 -7.15 6.48 4.17
N LEU A 109 -7.26 5.80 5.33
CA LEU A 109 -8.03 6.29 6.49
C LEU A 109 -7.20 7.15 7.47
N GLY A 110 -6.02 7.61 7.06
CA GLY A 110 -5.10 8.37 7.91
C GLY A 110 -4.25 7.52 8.87
N GLY A 111 -3.18 8.12 9.42
CA GLY A 111 -2.16 7.43 10.22
C GLY A 111 -2.62 6.87 11.57
N GLU A 112 -3.80 7.29 12.05
CA GLU A 112 -4.37 6.77 13.30
C GLU A 112 -5.08 5.43 13.13
N VAL A 113 -5.50 5.08 11.91
CA VAL A 113 -6.31 3.88 11.62
C VAL A 113 -5.57 2.91 10.69
N ALA A 114 -4.82 3.42 9.71
CA ALA A 114 -4.08 2.60 8.75
C ALA A 114 -3.01 1.76 9.46
N ALA A 115 -2.97 0.47 9.14
CA ALA A 115 -2.01 -0.52 9.65
C ALA A 115 -1.99 -0.74 11.19
N ARG A 116 -2.90 -0.11 11.95
CA ARG A 116 -3.00 -0.27 13.41
C ARG A 116 -4.08 -1.27 13.81
N ASN A 117 -3.84 -2.01 14.89
CA ASN A 117 -4.82 -2.91 15.50
C ASN A 117 -5.77 -2.11 16.41
N VAL A 118 -6.57 -1.22 15.82
CA VAL A 118 -7.61 -0.49 16.55
C VAL A 118 -8.76 -1.43 16.94
N THR A 119 -9.30 -1.25 18.15
CA THR A 119 -10.43 -2.03 18.65
C THR A 119 -11.70 -1.72 17.85
N HIS A 120 -12.61 -2.68 17.77
CA HIS A 120 -13.88 -2.60 17.03
C HIS A 120 -14.86 -1.51 17.57
N GLU A 121 -14.47 -0.74 18.59
CA GLU A 121 -15.26 0.35 19.16
C GLU A 121 -15.12 1.67 18.38
N GLN A 122 -14.08 1.83 17.55
CA GLN A 122 -13.94 2.97 16.64
C GLN A 122 -14.74 2.77 15.33
N LYS A 123 -16.07 2.67 15.43
CA LYS A 123 -16.95 2.51 14.26
C LYS A 123 -17.16 3.80 13.46
N ASN A 124 -16.92 4.96 14.08
CA ASN A 124 -17.19 6.26 13.49
C ASN A 124 -15.86 7.00 13.28
N LEU A 125 -15.67 7.53 12.07
CA LEU A 125 -14.59 8.47 11.80
C LEU A 125 -14.87 9.77 12.56
N THR A 126 -13.83 10.37 13.13
CA THR A 126 -13.95 11.72 13.70
C THR A 126 -14.20 12.73 12.58
N PRO A 127 -14.74 13.93 12.88
CA PRO A 127 -14.90 14.98 11.87
C PRO A 127 -13.59 15.34 11.16
N GLN A 128 -12.45 15.21 11.85
CA GLN A 128 -11.14 15.43 11.23
C GLN A 128 -10.78 14.29 10.28
N GLN A 129 -10.97 13.03 10.68
CA GLN A 129 -10.72 11.88 9.81
C GLN A 129 -11.60 11.87 8.56
N LEU A 130 -12.84 12.38 8.64
CA LEU A 130 -13.71 12.57 7.48
C LEU A 130 -13.15 13.62 6.51
N ARG A 131 -12.61 14.74 7.03
CA ARG A 131 -11.92 15.76 6.22
C ARG A 131 -10.68 15.20 5.55
N ASP A 132 -9.83 14.52 6.33
CA ASP A 132 -8.59 13.93 5.81
C ASP A 132 -8.88 12.88 4.73
N LEU A 133 -9.94 12.06 4.90
CA LEU A 133 -10.39 11.10 3.90
C LEU A 133 -10.91 11.80 2.64
N ARG A 134 -11.75 12.82 2.78
CA ARG A 134 -12.26 13.62 1.66
C ARG A 134 -11.10 14.23 0.86
N ASP A 135 -10.14 14.84 1.54
CA ASP A 135 -8.99 15.51 0.93
C ASP A 135 -8.07 14.49 0.25
N GLY A 136 -7.81 13.35 0.90
CA GLY A 136 -7.02 12.26 0.34
C GLY A 136 -7.65 11.60 -0.89
N LEU A 137 -8.98 11.60 -0.97
CA LEU A 137 -9.73 11.15 -2.15
C LEU A 137 -9.94 12.26 -3.20
N GLY A 138 -9.54 13.50 -2.91
CA GLY A 138 -9.73 14.65 -3.81
C GLY A 138 -11.21 14.98 -4.07
N LEU A 139 -12.09 14.72 -3.11
CA LEU A 139 -13.54 14.93 -3.28
C LEU A 139 -13.90 16.42 -3.12
N PRO A 140 -14.64 17.02 -4.06
CA PRO A 140 -15.04 18.44 -3.99
C PRO A 140 -16.25 18.64 -3.08
N ILE A 141 -16.14 18.21 -1.81
CA ILE A 141 -17.18 18.35 -0.78
C ILE A 141 -16.79 19.51 0.16
N PRO A 142 -17.63 20.55 0.32
CA PRO A 142 -17.37 21.66 1.23
C PRO A 142 -17.10 21.24 2.68
N ASP A 143 -16.28 22.02 3.40
CA ASP A 143 -15.92 21.77 4.82
C ASP A 143 -17.11 21.75 5.77
N ASP A 144 -18.15 22.53 5.50
CA ASP A 144 -19.38 22.58 6.30
C ASP A 144 -20.28 21.36 6.05
N ALA A 145 -20.18 20.72 4.89
CA ALA A 145 -20.98 19.55 4.53
C ALA A 145 -20.31 18.21 4.88
N VAL A 146 -18.98 18.16 5.04
CA VAL A 146 -18.23 16.90 5.23
C VAL A 146 -18.66 16.12 6.49
N GLY A 147 -19.11 16.82 7.53
CA GLY A 147 -19.55 16.20 8.80
C GLY A 147 -20.80 15.34 8.67
N ASP A 148 -21.64 15.63 7.67
CA ASP A 148 -22.87 14.87 7.39
C ASP A 148 -22.59 13.61 6.55
N ALA A 149 -21.33 13.38 6.16
CA ALA A 149 -20.89 12.29 5.29
C ALA A 149 -21.78 12.13 4.02
N PRO A 150 -21.96 13.19 3.22
CA PRO A 150 -22.86 13.16 2.08
C PRO A 150 -22.34 12.21 1.00
N PHE A 151 -23.26 11.57 0.29
CA PHE A 151 -22.92 10.87 -0.95
C PHE A 151 -22.45 11.87 -2.00
N TYR A 152 -21.32 11.58 -2.64
CA TYR A 152 -20.82 12.35 -3.78
C TYR A 152 -21.09 11.60 -5.08
N ARG A 153 -21.68 12.30 -6.06
CA ARG A 153 -21.82 11.83 -7.43
C ARG A 153 -21.21 12.92 -8.33
N PRO A 154 -20.20 12.58 -9.16
CA PRO A 154 -19.70 13.50 -10.18
C PRO A 154 -20.81 13.93 -11.16
N SER A 155 -20.61 15.04 -11.85
CA SER A 155 -21.57 15.51 -12.86
C SER A 155 -21.66 14.54 -14.05
N GLU A 156 -22.80 14.52 -14.75
CA GLU A 156 -23.02 13.58 -15.88
C GLU A 156 -22.02 13.79 -17.03
N ASP A 157 -21.49 15.00 -17.17
CA ASP A 157 -20.48 15.38 -18.15
C ASP A 157 -19.03 15.22 -17.65
N SER A 158 -18.83 14.71 -16.43
CA SER A 158 -17.49 14.52 -15.87
C SER A 158 -16.71 13.39 -16.54
N ARG A 159 -15.38 13.47 -16.47
CA ARG A 159 -14.49 12.44 -17.02
C ARG A 159 -14.68 11.09 -16.31
N GLU A 160 -14.94 11.12 -15.01
CA GLU A 160 -15.14 9.93 -14.18
C GLU A 160 -16.41 9.15 -14.56
N ILE A 161 -17.48 9.83 -15.00
CA ILE A 161 -18.72 9.17 -15.47
C ILE A 161 -18.57 8.62 -16.90
N GLN A 162 -17.73 9.24 -17.72
CA GLN A 162 -17.49 8.81 -19.10
C GLN A 162 -16.54 7.60 -19.24
N TYR A 163 -15.63 7.41 -18.26
CA TYR A 163 -14.65 6.33 -18.23
C TYR A 163 -15.27 5.00 -17.79
#